data_AF-A0A957NHP2-F1
#
_entry.id   AF-A0A957NHP2-F1
#
_cell.length_a   1.000
_cell.length_b   1.000
_cell.length_c   1.000
_cell.angle_alpha   90.00
_cell.angle_beta   90.00
_cell.angle_gamma   90.00
#
_symmetry.space_group_name_H-M   'P 1'
#
loop_
_entity.id
_entity.type
_entity.pdbx_description
1 polymer ?
#
loop_
_entity_poly.entity_id
_entity_poly.type
_entity_poly.pdbx_seq_one_letter_code
_entity_poly.pdbx_strand_id
1 'polypeptide(L)'
;MHIKFQSYELPSARQRTSWRLFSILLAMLTVVLSVLSAPRPVQAATTVIRVCSHLGTSSYNILSSSAQDLRLKLDNPTNFGPNGAYGDFDFTYINVGDNFTEQTLLTNSCDIFFSGYEPDSSYTSTELAELQNWVTNNDGQVIAGCDDSGHDPVCNLLNFTVTTDTDTYGFITDTAVNPINCDGSLGTGDQLEMAGGAGGYFSGADVTASNVLAVHETNGLPNSSKPIVIYTGNFFFTADINMITVLGLSTGNAVTNNNDILAMNAFSALADAAIGNAVCSSAAGLNLSVADANLNASSGSISVPVILNTDGASIASVGFSLDYDQTCLSFDATDANSDDIPDNITGLPVGFASSITHDAADSDGELDISLYDLSATPATLSDGALLTVAFGVNSSCVTTDGSTRDLTVNFSSAPAASFGDPAGTDVDGTTLNGTLTLKFNATPTDIALSNSSVDENVAVDTTVGA
;
A
#
# COMPACT_ATOMS: atom_id res chain seq x y z
N MET A 1 24.00 -89.59 5.06
CA MET A 1 24.43 -88.44 5.88
C MET A 1 25.29 -87.55 4.99
N HIS A 2 24.73 -86.46 4.48
CA HIS A 2 25.35 -85.62 3.45
C HIS A 2 25.35 -84.16 3.92
N ILE A 3 26.55 -83.59 4.01
CA ILE A 3 26.82 -82.18 4.27
C ILE A 3 26.89 -81.47 2.91
N LYS A 4 26.20 -80.33 2.74
CA LYS A 4 26.42 -79.40 1.63
C LYS A 4 26.67 -78.00 2.22
N PHE A 5 27.89 -77.50 2.03
CA PHE A 5 28.25 -76.09 2.19
C PHE A 5 27.81 -75.34 0.93
N GLN A 6 27.10 -74.22 1.10
CA GLN A 6 26.88 -73.22 0.05
C GLN A 6 27.85 -72.05 0.30
N SER A 7 28.68 -71.78 -0.70
CA SER A 7 29.63 -70.68 -0.77
C SER A 7 28.92 -69.35 -1.02
N TYR A 8 29.19 -68.33 -0.20
CA TYR A 8 28.86 -66.94 -0.49
C TYR A 8 29.95 -66.35 -1.40
N GLU A 9 29.58 -65.93 -2.61
CA GLU A 9 30.44 -65.13 -3.47
C GLU A 9 30.47 -63.67 -3.01
N LEU A 10 31.67 -63.10 -2.94
CA LEU A 10 31.88 -61.68 -2.65
C LEU A 10 31.57 -60.81 -3.88
N PRO A 11 30.92 -59.65 -3.70
CA PRO A 11 30.53 -58.79 -4.81
C PRO A 11 31.75 -58.22 -5.57
N SER A 12 31.63 -58.24 -6.90
CA SER A 12 32.67 -57.83 -7.84
C SER A 12 33.08 -56.36 -7.72
N ALA A 13 34.30 -56.04 -8.15
CA ALA A 13 34.93 -54.73 -8.05
C ALA A 13 34.13 -53.55 -8.67
N ARG A 14 33.17 -53.81 -9.57
CA ARG A 14 32.27 -52.79 -10.14
C ARG A 14 31.24 -52.23 -9.16
N GLN A 15 30.87 -52.96 -8.11
CA GLN A 15 29.92 -52.46 -7.09
C GLN A 15 30.57 -51.52 -6.07
N ARG A 16 31.91 -51.52 -5.95
CA ARG A 16 32.61 -50.63 -5.01
C ARG A 16 32.73 -49.18 -5.51
N THR A 17 32.64 -48.97 -6.82
CA THR A 17 32.66 -47.63 -7.43
C THR A 17 31.31 -46.90 -7.35
N SER A 18 30.17 -47.61 -7.42
CA SER A 18 28.86 -46.95 -7.31
C SER A 18 28.55 -46.47 -5.88
N TRP A 19 29.06 -47.18 -4.87
CA TRP A 19 28.88 -46.77 -3.47
C TRP A 19 29.70 -45.51 -3.13
N ARG A 20 30.89 -45.33 -3.72
CA ARG A 20 31.69 -44.12 -3.52
C ARG A 20 31.08 -42.89 -4.20
N LEU A 21 30.49 -43.04 -5.38
CA LEU A 21 29.77 -41.96 -6.06
C LEU A 21 28.48 -41.58 -5.33
N PHE A 22 27.74 -42.55 -4.80
CA PHE A 22 26.51 -42.28 -4.03
C PHE A 22 26.81 -41.56 -2.70
N SER A 23 27.89 -41.93 -2.01
CA SER A 23 28.31 -41.23 -0.77
C SER A 23 28.83 -39.80 -1.04
N ILE A 24 29.46 -39.55 -2.18
CA ILE A 24 29.90 -38.19 -2.56
C ILE A 24 28.70 -37.33 -2.96
N LEU A 25 27.73 -37.87 -3.69
CA LEU A 25 26.49 -37.16 -4.03
C LEU A 25 25.67 -36.83 -2.77
N LEU A 26 25.56 -37.77 -1.83
CA LEU A 26 24.84 -37.56 -0.58
C LEU A 26 25.55 -36.53 0.32
N ALA A 27 26.89 -36.56 0.37
CA ALA A 27 27.68 -35.57 1.10
C ALA A 27 27.57 -34.17 0.48
N MET A 28 27.62 -34.05 -0.86
CA MET A 28 27.38 -32.77 -1.55
C MET A 28 25.94 -32.28 -1.34
N LEU A 29 24.95 -33.17 -1.32
CA LEU A 29 23.55 -32.79 -1.05
C LEU A 29 23.39 -32.26 0.39
N THR A 30 24.05 -32.86 1.39
CA THR A 30 24.07 -32.32 2.76
C THR A 30 24.83 -31.00 2.91
N VAL A 31 25.89 -30.77 2.11
CA VAL A 31 26.61 -29.48 2.10
C VAL A 31 25.79 -28.41 1.39
N VAL A 32 25.11 -28.74 0.29
CA VAL A 32 24.20 -27.82 -0.41
C VAL A 32 22.99 -27.48 0.48
N LEU A 33 22.38 -28.44 1.17
CA LEU A 33 21.31 -28.16 2.13
C LEU A 33 21.79 -27.31 3.32
N SER A 34 23.01 -27.51 3.83
CA SER A 34 23.52 -26.73 4.97
C SER A 34 23.98 -25.32 4.59
N VAL A 35 24.40 -25.08 3.35
CA VAL A 35 24.72 -23.72 2.84
C VAL A 35 23.44 -22.96 2.45
N LEU A 36 22.38 -23.65 2.03
CA LEU A 36 21.04 -23.07 1.82
C LEU A 36 20.29 -22.75 3.13
N SER A 37 20.71 -23.32 4.27
CA SER A 37 20.12 -23.08 5.59
C SER A 37 20.96 -22.20 6.51
N ALA A 38 22.05 -21.59 6.02
CA ALA A 38 22.72 -20.56 6.80
C ALA A 38 21.79 -19.34 6.86
N PRO A 39 21.33 -18.90 8.06
CA PRO A 39 20.55 -17.67 8.16
C PRO A 39 21.38 -16.56 7.54
N ARG A 40 20.82 -15.87 6.54
CA ARG A 40 21.45 -14.68 5.97
C ARG A 40 21.76 -13.73 7.15
N PRO A 41 22.92 -13.06 7.15
CA PRO A 41 23.13 -11.99 8.12
C PRO A 41 21.96 -11.03 7.97
N VAL A 42 21.20 -10.83 9.06
CA VAL A 42 20.09 -9.89 9.09
C VAL A 42 20.68 -8.53 8.74
N GLN A 43 20.38 -8.07 7.53
CA GLN A 43 20.71 -6.72 7.11
C GLN A 43 19.94 -5.79 8.05
N ALA A 44 20.57 -4.71 8.51
CA ALA A 44 19.87 -3.69 9.29
C ALA A 44 18.92 -2.93 8.37
N ALA A 45 17.80 -2.42 8.91
CA ALA A 45 16.87 -1.66 8.10
C ALA A 45 17.57 -0.46 7.46
N THR A 46 17.17 -0.11 6.25
CA THR A 46 17.79 1.01 5.54
C THR A 46 17.23 2.36 5.98
N THR A 47 16.03 2.38 6.58
CA THR A 47 15.31 3.59 6.95
C THR A 47 14.87 3.57 8.41
N VAL A 48 15.14 4.67 9.14
CA VAL A 48 14.73 4.83 10.55
C VAL A 48 13.58 5.82 10.64
N ILE A 49 12.43 5.36 11.12
CA ILE A 49 11.22 6.14 11.36
C ILE A 49 11.15 6.56 12.83
N ARG A 50 10.98 7.85 13.10
CA ARG A 50 10.86 8.44 14.43
C ARG A 50 9.40 8.72 14.75
N VAL A 51 8.85 7.89 15.64
CA VAL A 51 7.51 8.05 16.20
C VAL A 51 7.60 8.94 17.43
N CYS A 52 7.20 10.19 17.27
CA CYS A 52 7.14 11.17 18.33
C CYS A 52 5.80 11.12 19.06
N SER A 53 5.81 11.42 20.35
CA SER A 53 4.59 11.61 21.12
C SER A 53 4.74 12.72 22.14
N HIS A 54 3.61 13.30 22.51
CA HIS A 54 3.50 14.24 23.62
C HIS A 54 3.84 13.55 24.97
N LEU A 55 4.06 14.34 26.02
CA LEU A 55 4.35 13.88 27.39
C LEU A 55 3.07 13.29 28.03
N GLY A 56 2.61 12.17 27.50
CA GLY A 56 1.42 11.52 28.02
C GLY A 56 1.67 10.97 29.42
N THR A 57 1.09 11.60 30.45
CA THR A 57 0.72 10.89 31.68
C THR A 57 -0.32 9.79 31.42
N SER A 58 -0.86 9.77 30.20
CA SER A 58 -1.73 8.72 29.67
C SER A 58 -1.06 7.35 29.70
N SER A 59 -1.81 6.36 30.16
CA SER A 59 -1.42 4.97 30.08
C SER A 59 -1.41 4.41 28.66
N TYR A 60 -1.75 5.18 27.61
CA TYR A 60 -1.94 4.71 26.23
C TYR A 60 -1.08 5.44 25.17
N ASN A 61 -0.10 6.25 25.58
CA ASN A 61 0.94 6.79 24.70
C ASN A 61 1.80 5.65 24.10
N ILE A 62 2.39 5.81 22.89
CA ILE A 62 3.36 4.87 22.29
C ILE A 62 4.50 4.45 23.25
N LEU A 63 4.89 5.32 24.19
CA LEU A 63 5.92 5.05 25.19
C LEU A 63 5.42 4.28 26.42
N SER A 64 4.11 4.19 26.62
CA SER A 64 3.46 3.58 27.78
C SER A 64 3.49 2.05 27.76
N SER A 65 3.09 1.42 28.86
CA SER A 65 2.93 -0.04 28.94
C SER A 65 1.78 -0.56 28.06
N SER A 66 0.73 0.23 27.82
CA SER A 66 -0.39 -0.22 26.98
C SER A 66 -0.03 -0.30 25.50
N ALA A 67 1.02 0.41 25.06
CA ALA A 67 1.57 0.29 23.72
C ALA A 67 2.75 -0.70 23.64
N GLN A 68 2.96 -1.56 24.65
CA GLN A 68 4.07 -2.52 24.65
C GLN A 68 3.96 -3.51 23.48
N ASP A 69 2.79 -4.12 23.28
CA ASP A 69 2.61 -5.11 22.21
C ASP A 69 2.64 -4.47 20.82
N LEU A 70 2.25 -3.19 20.69
CA LEU A 70 2.43 -2.42 19.46
C LEU A 70 3.93 -2.29 19.14
N ARG A 71 4.72 -1.77 20.08
CA ARG A 71 6.18 -1.62 19.90
C ARG A 71 6.88 -2.94 19.63
N LEU A 72 6.50 -4.03 20.31
CA LEU A 72 7.06 -5.35 20.05
C LEU A 72 6.86 -5.80 18.61
N LYS A 73 5.73 -5.45 17.98
CA LYS A 73 5.47 -5.76 16.56
C LYS A 73 6.20 -4.82 15.61
N LEU A 74 6.24 -3.53 15.91
CA LEU A 74 6.99 -2.53 15.13
C LEU A 74 8.50 -2.83 15.15
N ASP A 75 9.04 -3.28 16.28
CA ASP A 75 10.46 -3.61 16.47
C ASP A 75 10.81 -5.03 15.97
N ASN A 76 9.85 -5.77 15.40
CA ASN A 76 10.08 -7.15 14.95
C ASN A 76 10.65 -7.18 13.52
N PRO A 77 11.88 -7.69 13.30
CA PRO A 77 12.52 -7.76 11.98
C PRO A 77 11.74 -8.55 10.92
N THR A 78 10.82 -9.43 11.32
CA THR A 78 9.96 -10.17 10.39
C THR A 78 8.74 -9.38 9.92
N ASN A 79 8.33 -8.38 10.72
CA ASN A 79 7.24 -7.48 10.35
C ASN A 79 7.81 -6.25 9.65
N PHE A 80 8.89 -5.67 10.17
CA PHE A 80 9.57 -4.51 9.62
C PHE A 80 11.08 -4.69 9.62
N GLY A 81 11.75 -4.31 8.54
CA GLY A 81 13.19 -4.47 8.30
C GLY A 81 13.44 -5.01 6.89
N PRO A 82 14.68 -5.36 6.50
CA PRO A 82 14.99 -5.63 5.08
C PRO A 82 14.31 -6.84 4.45
N ASN A 83 13.64 -7.65 5.27
CA ASN A 83 12.81 -8.76 4.81
C ASN A 83 11.47 -8.76 5.59
N GLY A 84 11.08 -7.60 6.12
CA GLY A 84 9.89 -7.44 6.94
C GLY A 84 8.68 -7.25 6.06
N ALA A 85 7.63 -8.05 6.31
CA ALA A 85 6.36 -8.02 5.58
C ALA A 85 5.85 -6.60 5.27
N TYR A 86 5.77 -5.77 6.31
CA TYR A 86 5.23 -4.42 6.26
C TYR A 86 6.27 -3.36 5.91
N GLY A 87 7.52 -3.75 5.65
CA GLY A 87 8.50 -2.94 4.93
C GLY A 87 9.80 -2.67 5.66
N ASP A 88 10.77 -2.08 4.94
CA ASP A 88 12.15 -1.90 5.42
C ASP A 88 12.35 -0.69 6.34
N PHE A 89 11.70 -0.74 7.50
CA PHE A 89 11.73 0.30 8.52
C PHE A 89 12.28 -0.19 9.86
N ASP A 90 13.06 0.65 10.52
CA ASP A 90 13.35 0.55 11.95
C ASP A 90 12.62 1.69 12.68
N PHE A 91 11.87 1.39 13.73
CA PHE A 91 11.16 2.41 14.50
C PHE A 91 11.94 2.86 15.73
N THR A 92 11.88 4.16 16.00
CA THR A 92 12.40 4.77 17.24
C THR A 92 11.36 5.69 17.85
N TYR A 93 11.32 5.75 19.18
CA TYR A 93 10.23 6.40 19.91
C TYR A 93 10.75 7.60 20.70
N ILE A 94 10.18 8.78 20.48
CA ILE A 94 10.67 10.04 21.06
C ILE A 94 9.55 10.73 21.83
N ASN A 95 9.84 11.11 23.07
CA ASN A 95 8.99 12.02 23.83
C ASN A 95 9.40 13.46 23.51
N VAL A 96 8.52 14.23 22.86
CA VAL A 96 8.80 15.64 22.53
C VAL A 96 8.43 16.61 23.66
N GLY A 97 7.76 16.10 24.69
CA GLY A 97 7.35 16.83 25.87
C GLY A 97 6.18 17.79 25.67
N ASP A 98 5.79 18.47 26.76
CA ASP A 98 4.78 19.52 26.74
C ASP A 98 5.31 20.78 26.04
N ASN A 99 4.40 21.60 25.53
CA ASN A 99 4.63 22.84 24.79
C ASN A 99 5.51 22.63 23.55
N PHE A 100 5.31 21.51 22.84
CA PHE A 100 6.01 21.27 21.59
C PHE A 100 5.58 22.28 20.52
N THR A 101 6.49 22.54 19.59
CA THR A 101 6.28 23.42 18.43
C THR A 101 6.59 22.63 17.16
N GLU A 102 6.24 23.16 15.99
CA GLU A 102 6.68 22.61 14.70
C GLU A 102 8.20 22.44 14.69
N GLN A 103 8.94 23.45 15.18
CA GLN A 103 10.39 23.38 15.29
C GLN A 103 10.87 22.29 16.27
N THR A 104 10.13 22.01 17.34
CA THR A 104 10.44 20.90 18.26
C THR A 104 10.34 19.57 17.53
N LEU A 105 9.28 19.36 16.73
CA LEU A 105 9.07 18.14 15.95
C LEU A 105 10.19 17.96 14.91
N LEU A 106 10.52 19.02 14.17
CA LEU A 106 11.62 19.02 13.19
C LEU A 106 12.99 18.75 13.82
N THR A 107 13.27 19.34 14.98
CA THR A 107 14.56 19.16 15.68
C THR A 107 14.74 17.73 16.18
N ASN A 108 13.64 17.06 16.53
CA ASN A 108 13.65 15.64 16.87
C ASN A 108 13.54 14.73 15.63
N SER A 109 13.46 15.32 14.43
CA SER A 109 13.27 14.61 13.17
C SER A 109 12.05 13.69 13.21
N CYS A 110 10.96 14.14 13.84
CA CYS A 110 9.73 13.36 13.88
C CYS A 110 9.25 13.06 12.46
N ASP A 111 8.86 11.81 12.24
CA ASP A 111 8.28 11.32 10.99
C ASP A 111 6.78 11.08 11.20
N ILE A 112 6.43 10.42 12.32
CA ILE A 112 5.05 10.15 12.74
C ILE A 112 4.82 10.75 14.13
N PHE A 113 3.70 11.43 14.33
CA PHE A 113 3.22 11.83 15.65
C PHE A 113 2.12 10.87 16.13
N PHE A 114 2.29 10.28 17.31
CA PHE A 114 1.34 9.35 17.92
C PHE A 114 0.62 10.00 19.11
N SER A 115 -0.70 10.12 19.01
CA SER A 115 -1.59 10.55 20.10
C SER A 115 -2.35 9.36 20.65
N GLY A 116 -2.18 9.09 21.95
CA GLY A 116 -2.91 8.03 22.66
C GLY A 116 -4.26 8.49 23.23
N TYR A 117 -4.76 7.79 24.25
CA TYR A 117 -5.88 8.25 25.09
C TYR A 117 -5.45 9.43 25.97
N GLU A 118 -5.50 10.64 25.44
CA GLU A 118 -5.05 11.85 26.14
C GLU A 118 -6.21 12.81 26.33
N PRO A 119 -6.48 13.30 27.55
CA PRO A 119 -7.59 14.22 27.76
C PRO A 119 -7.33 15.52 27.01
N ASP A 120 -8.38 16.19 26.55
CA ASP A 120 -8.26 17.42 25.74
C ASP A 120 -7.39 18.48 26.41
N SER A 121 -7.42 18.55 27.75
CA SER A 121 -6.60 19.47 28.54
C SER A 121 -5.09 19.21 28.47
N SER A 122 -4.66 18.08 27.91
CA SER A 122 -3.25 17.74 27.71
C SER A 122 -2.64 18.54 26.56
N TYR A 123 -3.46 19.05 25.65
CA TYR A 123 -3.02 19.86 24.53
C TYR A 123 -3.52 21.29 24.67
N THR A 124 -2.62 22.24 24.50
CA THR A 124 -2.97 23.64 24.31
C THR A 124 -3.38 23.88 22.85
N SER A 125 -4.18 24.92 22.61
CA SER A 125 -4.52 25.34 21.24
C SER A 125 -3.29 25.76 20.44
N THR A 126 -2.21 26.18 21.11
CA THR A 126 -0.93 26.47 20.46
C THR A 126 -0.25 25.18 19.97
N GLU A 127 -0.15 24.14 20.79
CA GLU A 127 0.44 22.86 20.37
C GLU A 127 -0.32 22.22 19.22
N LEU A 128 -1.65 22.26 19.25
CA LEU A 128 -2.49 21.74 18.17
C LEU A 128 -2.26 22.52 16.86
N ALA A 129 -2.15 23.85 16.92
CA ALA A 129 -1.81 24.66 15.76
C ALA A 129 -0.39 24.34 15.23
N GLU A 130 0.57 24.11 16.12
CA GLU A 130 1.93 23.74 15.75
C GLU A 130 2.03 22.33 15.15
N LEU A 131 1.23 21.37 15.65
CA LEU A 131 1.10 20.03 15.05
C LEU A 131 0.52 20.14 13.63
N GLN A 132 -0.54 20.93 13.46
CA GLN A 132 -1.14 21.16 12.14
C GLN A 132 -0.15 21.85 11.18
N ASN A 133 0.62 22.84 11.66
CA ASN A 133 1.66 23.49 10.86
C ASN A 133 2.72 22.47 10.41
N TRP A 134 3.19 21.61 11.33
CA TRP A 134 4.15 20.57 10.99
C TRP A 134 3.64 19.62 9.90
N VAL A 135 2.40 19.13 10.04
CA VAL A 135 1.74 18.31 9.00
C VAL A 135 1.67 19.05 7.66
N THR A 136 1.20 20.30 7.67
CA THR A 136 0.94 21.06 6.45
C THR A 136 2.21 21.50 5.73
N ASN A 137 3.26 21.87 6.48
CA ASN A 137 4.47 22.46 5.92
C ASN A 137 5.56 21.43 5.62
N ASN A 138 5.50 20.25 6.24
CA ASN A 138 6.58 19.26 6.20
C ASN A 138 6.08 17.83 5.96
N ASP A 139 4.83 17.68 5.48
CA ASP A 139 4.20 16.38 5.23
C ASP A 139 4.27 15.42 6.43
N GLY A 140 4.17 15.98 7.63
CA GLY A 140 4.14 15.20 8.87
C GLY A 140 2.97 14.22 8.91
N GLN A 141 3.19 13.05 9.51
CA GLN A 141 2.19 11.98 9.60
C GLN A 141 1.66 11.86 11.02
N VAL A 142 0.39 11.51 11.19
CA VAL A 142 -0.28 11.45 12.51
C VAL A 142 -1.08 10.17 12.65
N ILE A 143 -0.89 9.48 13.77
CA ILE A 143 -1.78 8.43 14.27
C ILE A 143 -2.42 8.94 15.55
N ALA A 144 -3.75 8.95 15.63
CA ALA A 144 -4.45 9.33 16.85
C ALA A 144 -5.60 8.39 17.19
N GLY A 145 -5.70 8.01 18.46
CA GLY A 145 -6.92 7.42 19.03
C GLY A 145 -7.83 8.52 19.56
N CYS A 146 -9.07 8.54 19.06
CA CYS A 146 -10.10 9.52 19.35
C CYS A 146 -11.23 8.80 20.09
N ASP A 147 -11.01 8.49 21.36
CA ASP A 147 -11.82 7.51 22.11
C ASP A 147 -13.21 8.05 22.49
N ASP A 148 -13.24 9.28 23.03
CA ASP A 148 -14.46 9.97 23.40
C ASP A 148 -14.29 11.50 23.27
N SER A 149 -15.37 12.25 23.43
CA SER A 149 -15.40 13.71 23.26
C SER A 149 -14.59 14.52 24.29
N GLY A 150 -13.93 13.86 25.24
CA GLY A 150 -12.97 14.47 26.17
C GLY A 150 -11.54 13.98 25.98
N HIS A 151 -11.31 13.08 25.01
CA HIS A 151 -10.03 12.46 24.67
C HIS A 151 -9.84 12.40 23.14
N ASP A 152 -10.20 13.48 22.45
CA ASP A 152 -10.06 13.61 20.99
C ASP A 152 -9.32 14.90 20.53
N PRO A 153 -8.28 15.38 21.27
CA PRO A 153 -7.69 16.69 21.01
C PRO A 153 -7.13 16.84 19.60
N VAL A 154 -6.52 15.79 19.05
CA VAL A 154 -5.92 15.78 17.71
C VAL A 154 -6.99 15.65 16.62
N CYS A 155 -8.10 14.96 16.90
CA CYS A 155 -9.12 14.64 15.89
C CYS A 155 -10.02 15.84 15.62
N ASN A 156 -10.19 16.69 16.64
CA ASN A 156 -10.79 18.02 16.52
C ASN A 156 -10.03 18.94 15.53
N LEU A 157 -8.76 18.68 15.19
CA LEU A 157 -8.02 19.46 14.17
C LEU A 157 -8.71 19.40 12.80
N LEU A 158 -9.31 18.26 12.45
CA LEU A 158 -10.02 18.05 11.18
C LEU A 158 -11.54 18.18 11.31
N ASN A 159 -12.02 18.88 12.35
CA ASN A 159 -13.45 19.01 12.66
C ASN A 159 -14.19 17.65 12.79
N PHE A 160 -13.47 16.60 13.17
CA PHE A 160 -14.10 15.33 13.51
C PHE A 160 -14.58 15.37 14.94
N THR A 161 -15.82 14.94 15.14
CA THR A 161 -16.43 14.73 16.44
C THR A 161 -16.57 13.24 16.68
N VAL A 162 -16.08 12.78 17.83
CA VAL A 162 -16.29 11.41 18.27
C VAL A 162 -17.55 11.32 19.12
N THR A 163 -18.42 10.39 18.79
CA THR A 163 -19.57 10.03 19.62
C THR A 163 -19.33 8.64 20.22
N THR A 164 -19.33 8.56 21.55
CA THR A 164 -19.26 7.29 22.27
C THR A 164 -20.48 6.42 21.99
N ASP A 165 -20.24 5.12 21.85
CA ASP A 165 -21.17 4.07 21.50
C ASP A 165 -20.88 2.79 22.30
N THR A 166 -21.83 1.86 22.36
CA THR A 166 -21.73 0.69 23.26
C THR A 166 -21.26 -0.60 22.60
N ASP A 167 -21.11 -0.63 21.28
CA ASP A 167 -20.63 -1.85 20.63
C ASP A 167 -19.10 -1.94 20.70
N THR A 168 -18.61 -3.15 20.45
CA THR A 168 -17.21 -3.56 20.73
C THR A 168 -16.48 -3.98 19.47
N TYR A 169 -17.12 -3.88 18.31
CA TYR A 169 -16.56 -4.33 17.04
C TYR A 169 -16.93 -3.37 15.90
N GLY A 170 -16.10 -3.39 14.87
CA GLY A 170 -16.46 -2.88 13.56
C GLY A 170 -15.94 -3.76 12.44
N PHE A 171 -16.12 -3.28 11.23
CA PHE A 171 -15.82 -4.00 9.99
C PHE A 171 -15.07 -3.09 9.04
N ILE A 172 -14.06 -3.66 8.38
CA ILE A 172 -13.41 -3.02 7.24
C ILE A 172 -14.45 -2.79 6.15
N THR A 173 -14.48 -1.57 5.62
CA THR A 173 -15.37 -1.21 4.51
C THR A 173 -14.68 -1.36 3.17
N ASP A 174 -15.49 -1.61 2.15
CA ASP A 174 -15.05 -1.54 0.76
C ASP A 174 -14.65 -0.09 0.45
N THR A 175 -13.36 0.16 0.34
CA THR A 175 -12.83 1.45 -0.11
C THR A 175 -11.94 1.24 -1.30
N ALA A 176 -12.17 2.06 -2.33
CA ALA A 176 -11.38 2.06 -3.57
C ALA A 176 -9.89 2.37 -3.34
N VAL A 177 -9.53 2.94 -2.18
CA VAL A 177 -8.16 3.15 -1.72
C VAL A 177 -8.09 2.74 -0.25
N ASN A 178 -7.63 1.53 0.00
CA ASN A 178 -7.40 1.04 1.36
C ASN A 178 -5.88 1.11 1.68
N PRO A 179 -5.38 2.22 2.25
CA PRO A 179 -3.94 2.37 2.59
C PRO A 179 -3.50 1.36 3.66
N ILE A 180 -4.42 0.61 4.27
CA ILE A 180 -4.13 -0.45 5.22
C ILE A 180 -4.06 -1.84 4.57
N ASN A 181 -3.55 -1.95 3.34
CA ASN A 181 -3.30 -3.23 2.68
C ASN A 181 -1.87 -3.31 2.12
N CYS A 182 -0.86 -3.10 2.98
CA CYS A 182 0.54 -3.12 2.56
C CYS A 182 1.05 -4.54 2.34
N ASP A 183 0.99 -5.39 3.37
CA ASP A 183 1.36 -6.83 3.26
C ASP A 183 0.52 -7.73 4.18
N GLY A 184 -0.52 -7.17 4.79
CA GLY A 184 -1.53 -7.96 5.49
C GLY A 184 -2.89 -7.69 4.89
N SER A 185 -3.53 -8.74 4.36
CA SER A 185 -4.85 -8.62 3.75
C SER A 185 -5.89 -8.32 4.83
N LEU A 186 -6.39 -7.09 4.84
CA LEU A 186 -7.67 -6.74 5.44
C LEU A 186 -8.68 -6.56 4.32
N GLY A 187 -9.58 -7.53 4.20
CA GLY A 187 -10.66 -7.52 3.22
C GLY A 187 -11.94 -6.91 3.78
N THR A 188 -12.84 -6.51 2.90
CA THR A 188 -14.19 -6.06 3.25
C THR A 188 -14.89 -7.10 4.13
N GLY A 189 -15.40 -6.66 5.29
CA GLY A 189 -16.08 -7.52 6.25
C GLY A 189 -15.17 -8.19 7.27
N ASP A 190 -13.84 -7.99 7.20
CA ASP A 190 -12.96 -8.35 8.29
C ASP A 190 -13.31 -7.55 9.55
N GLN A 191 -13.42 -8.25 10.66
CA GLN A 191 -13.83 -7.66 11.94
C GLN A 191 -12.64 -7.04 12.65
N LEU A 192 -12.84 -5.85 13.21
CA LEU A 192 -11.91 -5.17 14.10
C LEU A 192 -12.51 -5.10 15.51
N GLU A 193 -11.66 -5.28 16.52
CA GLU A 193 -12.05 -5.17 17.92
C GLU A 193 -11.80 -3.75 18.46
N MET A 194 -12.82 -3.20 19.12
CA MET A 194 -12.83 -1.92 19.84
C MET A 194 -12.96 -2.22 21.35
N ALA A 195 -11.96 -2.89 21.89
CA ALA A 195 -12.00 -3.43 23.26
C ALA A 195 -11.72 -2.36 24.32
N GLY A 196 -12.19 -2.60 25.55
CA GLY A 196 -11.79 -1.77 26.71
C GLY A 196 -12.87 -0.82 27.23
N GLY A 197 -13.99 -0.68 26.53
CA GLY A 197 -15.07 0.18 26.97
C GLY A 197 -16.15 0.38 25.92
N ALA A 198 -16.71 1.58 25.94
CA ALA A 198 -17.68 2.06 24.97
C ALA A 198 -16.87 2.65 23.79
N GLY A 199 -16.80 1.94 22.67
CA GLY A 199 -16.09 2.43 21.48
C GLY A 199 -16.70 3.71 20.92
N GLY A 200 -16.02 4.43 20.05
CA GLY A 200 -16.55 5.64 19.41
C GLY A 200 -17.01 5.43 17.97
N TYR A 201 -17.62 6.45 17.39
CA TYR A 201 -17.62 6.63 15.94
C TYR A 201 -17.46 8.11 15.57
N PHE A 202 -16.87 8.34 14.41
CA PHE A 202 -16.64 9.67 13.87
C PHE A 202 -17.89 10.24 13.20
N SER A 203 -18.06 11.54 13.35
CA SER A 203 -19.00 12.36 12.61
C SER A 203 -18.38 13.72 12.32
N GLY A 204 -18.90 14.45 11.34
CA GLY A 204 -18.34 15.75 10.95
C GLY A 204 -18.54 16.02 9.48
N ALA A 205 -18.29 17.26 9.06
CA ALA A 205 -18.42 17.66 7.66
C ALA A 205 -17.34 17.02 6.78
N ASP A 206 -16.17 16.72 7.36
CA ASP A 206 -15.00 16.21 6.65
C ASP A 206 -14.97 14.68 6.60
N VAL A 207 -15.96 13.98 7.18
CA VAL A 207 -16.09 12.52 7.10
C VAL A 207 -16.77 12.17 5.77
N THR A 208 -16.05 11.46 4.91
CA THR A 208 -16.50 11.14 3.54
C THR A 208 -16.36 9.65 3.26
N ALA A 209 -17.14 9.10 2.33
CA ALA A 209 -17.00 7.70 1.94
C ALA A 209 -15.58 7.34 1.44
N SER A 210 -14.82 8.33 0.96
CA SER A 210 -13.45 8.13 0.46
C SER A 210 -12.39 8.07 1.56
N ASN A 211 -12.68 8.51 2.79
CA ASN A 211 -11.72 8.52 3.90
C ASN A 211 -12.07 7.54 5.02
N VAL A 212 -13.18 6.82 4.91
CA VAL A 212 -13.64 5.85 5.92
C VAL A 212 -13.08 4.47 5.61
N LEU A 213 -12.18 3.95 6.45
CA LEU A 213 -11.57 2.62 6.24
C LEU A 213 -12.34 1.50 6.95
N ALA A 214 -13.02 1.83 8.04
CA ALA A 214 -13.82 0.87 8.79
C ALA A 214 -15.01 1.55 9.44
N VAL A 215 -16.08 0.78 9.64
CA VAL A 215 -17.33 1.24 10.24
C VAL A 215 -17.76 0.33 11.38
N HIS A 216 -18.48 0.90 12.32
CA HIS A 216 -18.98 0.23 13.50
C HIS A 216 -19.99 -0.88 13.16
N GLU A 217 -20.08 -1.89 14.01
CA GLU A 217 -21.17 -2.85 13.96
C GLU A 217 -22.50 -2.20 14.39
N THR A 218 -23.63 -2.61 13.84
CA THR A 218 -24.95 -2.35 14.44
C THR A 218 -25.84 -3.56 14.19
N ASN A 219 -26.12 -4.32 15.25
CA ASN A 219 -26.85 -5.59 15.21
C ASN A 219 -26.19 -6.65 14.29
N GLY A 220 -24.88 -6.86 14.37
CA GLY A 220 -24.17 -7.87 13.57
C GLY A 220 -23.83 -7.45 12.14
N LEU A 221 -24.08 -6.20 11.76
CA LEU A 221 -23.88 -5.71 10.39
C LEU A 221 -23.05 -4.41 10.37
N PRO A 222 -22.23 -4.18 9.33
CA PRO A 222 -21.54 -2.90 9.14
C PRO A 222 -22.52 -1.73 9.03
N ASN A 223 -22.24 -0.64 9.74
CA ASN A 223 -23.05 0.58 9.71
C ASN A 223 -22.26 1.77 9.16
N SER A 224 -22.41 2.06 7.86
CA SER A 224 -21.71 3.15 7.18
C SER A 224 -21.97 4.55 7.75
N SER A 225 -22.99 4.73 8.59
CA SER A 225 -23.24 5.99 9.29
C SER A 225 -22.43 6.16 10.58
N LYS A 226 -21.61 5.16 10.95
CA LYS A 226 -20.76 5.16 12.13
C LYS A 226 -19.32 4.76 11.78
N PRO A 227 -18.53 5.62 11.11
CA PRO A 227 -17.12 5.34 10.84
C PRO A 227 -16.29 5.20 12.11
N ILE A 228 -15.35 4.25 12.13
CA ILE A 228 -14.49 3.99 13.30
C ILE A 228 -13.00 4.07 12.97
N VAL A 229 -12.64 4.04 11.69
CA VAL A 229 -11.27 4.31 11.23
C VAL A 229 -11.35 5.29 10.07
N ILE A 230 -10.60 6.39 10.17
CA ILE A 230 -10.52 7.44 9.14
C ILE A 230 -9.07 7.58 8.69
N TYR A 231 -8.86 7.74 7.38
CA TYR A 231 -7.58 8.13 6.82
C TYR A 231 -7.70 9.26 5.80
N THR A 232 -6.97 10.35 6.01
CA THR A 232 -7.02 11.56 5.16
C THR A 232 -5.69 11.87 4.47
N GLY A 233 -4.82 10.88 4.30
CA GLY A 233 -3.47 11.06 3.77
C GLY A 233 -2.45 11.22 4.90
N ASN A 234 -2.48 12.35 5.60
CA ASN A 234 -1.53 12.61 6.69
C ASN A 234 -2.02 12.12 8.07
N PHE A 235 -3.31 11.81 8.19
CA PHE A 235 -3.91 11.44 9.47
C PHE A 235 -4.56 10.07 9.37
N PHE A 236 -4.20 9.20 10.30
CA PHE A 236 -4.84 7.92 10.56
C PHE A 236 -5.49 7.95 11.94
N PHE A 237 -6.80 7.91 11.98
CA PHE A 237 -7.56 8.02 13.21
C PHE A 237 -8.35 6.75 13.50
N THR A 238 -8.34 6.34 14.76
CA THR A 238 -9.23 5.29 15.28
C THR A 238 -10.20 5.90 16.27
N ALA A 239 -11.46 5.50 16.25
CA ALA A 239 -12.48 5.98 17.19
C ALA A 239 -12.35 5.35 18.58
N ASP A 240 -11.32 4.53 18.78
CA ASP A 240 -10.93 3.91 20.04
C ASP A 240 -9.42 3.60 19.95
N ILE A 241 -8.64 4.03 20.95
CA ILE A 241 -7.19 3.82 20.95
C ILE A 241 -6.80 2.34 21.17
N ASN A 242 -7.69 1.56 21.79
CA ASN A 242 -7.46 0.15 22.07
C ASN A 242 -7.36 -0.68 20.80
N MET A 243 -7.94 -0.20 19.68
CA MET A 243 -7.83 -0.84 18.38
C MET A 243 -6.39 -1.08 17.93
N ILE A 244 -5.46 -0.20 18.34
CA ILE A 244 -4.04 -0.25 17.97
C ILE A 244 -3.12 -0.28 19.19
N THR A 245 -3.66 -0.51 20.39
CA THR A 245 -2.88 -0.65 21.63
C THR A 245 -3.34 -1.87 22.42
N VAL A 246 -3.35 -1.81 23.75
CA VAL A 246 -3.76 -2.92 24.61
C VAL A 246 -5.22 -3.28 24.35
N LEU A 247 -5.55 -4.55 24.52
CA LEU A 247 -6.87 -5.18 24.35
C LEU A 247 -7.30 -5.46 22.91
N GLY A 248 -6.99 -4.60 21.93
CA GLY A 248 -7.22 -4.93 20.51
C GLY A 248 -6.08 -5.74 19.89
N LEU A 249 -4.83 -5.42 20.24
CA LEU A 249 -3.66 -6.15 19.73
C LEU A 249 -3.46 -7.49 20.43
N SER A 250 -2.96 -8.48 19.68
CA SER A 250 -2.49 -9.73 20.25
C SER A 250 -1.23 -9.52 21.09
N THR A 251 -0.98 -10.40 22.07
CA THR A 251 0.23 -10.30 22.90
C THR A 251 1.48 -10.76 22.15
N GLY A 252 2.58 -10.01 22.28
CA GLY A 252 3.88 -10.34 21.70
C GLY A 252 4.14 -9.64 20.37
N ASN A 253 5.14 -10.13 19.64
CA ASN A 253 5.69 -9.48 18.44
C ASN A 253 5.13 -10.04 17.11
N ALA A 254 4.34 -11.11 17.16
CA ALA A 254 3.72 -11.68 15.97
C ALA A 254 2.46 -10.89 15.57
N VAL A 255 2.18 -10.86 14.28
CA VAL A 255 0.91 -10.38 13.72
C VAL A 255 -0.01 -11.58 13.60
N THR A 256 -1.12 -11.61 14.34
CA THR A 256 -1.98 -12.79 14.46
C THR A 256 -3.48 -12.52 14.39
N ASN A 257 -3.90 -11.26 14.48
CA ASN A 257 -5.30 -10.86 14.34
C ASN A 257 -5.45 -9.62 13.44
N ASN A 258 -6.68 -9.23 13.13
CA ASN A 258 -6.98 -8.13 12.22
C ASN A 258 -6.55 -6.76 12.78
N ASN A 259 -6.61 -6.55 14.09
CA ASN A 259 -6.11 -5.33 14.74
C ASN A 259 -4.58 -5.20 14.63
N ASP A 260 -3.85 -6.31 14.72
CA ASP A 260 -2.41 -6.34 14.47
C ASP A 260 -2.12 -5.91 13.03
N ILE A 261 -2.83 -6.50 12.07
CA ILE A 261 -2.68 -6.19 10.64
C ILE A 261 -2.99 -4.71 10.38
N LEU A 262 -4.09 -4.20 10.96
CA LEU A 262 -4.49 -2.79 10.85
C LEU A 262 -3.36 -1.87 11.33
N ALA A 263 -2.82 -2.15 12.52
CA ALA A 263 -1.74 -1.36 13.08
C ALA A 263 -0.49 -1.42 12.20
N MET A 264 -0.05 -2.60 11.76
CA MET A 264 1.15 -2.72 10.94
C MET A 264 1.00 -2.05 9.58
N ASN A 265 -0.13 -2.23 8.91
CA ASN A 265 -0.37 -1.56 7.63
C ASN A 265 -0.45 -0.03 7.81
N ALA A 266 -1.09 0.48 8.87
CA ALA A 266 -1.15 1.91 9.14
C ALA A 266 0.25 2.52 9.36
N PHE A 267 1.11 1.86 10.16
CA PHE A 267 2.48 2.34 10.38
C PHE A 267 3.34 2.23 9.12
N SER A 268 3.18 1.18 8.31
CA SER A 268 3.86 1.02 7.02
C SER A 268 3.49 2.12 6.04
N ALA A 269 2.19 2.36 5.84
CA ALA A 269 1.66 3.40 4.97
C ALA A 269 2.18 4.79 5.34
N LEU A 270 2.11 5.13 6.63
CA LEU A 270 2.57 6.42 7.13
C LEU A 270 4.10 6.53 7.12
N ALA A 271 4.84 5.45 7.32
CA ALA A 271 6.29 5.45 7.19
C ALA A 271 6.73 5.75 5.75
N ASP A 272 6.09 5.12 4.76
CA ASP A 272 6.32 5.42 3.35
C ASP A 272 5.98 6.88 3.03
N ALA A 273 4.80 7.34 3.44
CA ALA A 273 4.38 8.73 3.20
C ALA A 273 5.36 9.74 3.84
N ALA A 274 5.82 9.48 5.07
CA ALA A 274 6.74 10.37 5.79
C ALA A 274 8.09 10.56 5.09
N ILE A 275 8.55 9.56 4.32
CA ILE A 275 9.81 9.64 3.57
C ILE A 275 9.60 10.01 2.09
N GLY A 276 8.37 10.35 1.69
CA GLY A 276 8.00 10.75 0.34
C GLY A 276 7.85 9.60 -0.65
N ASN A 277 7.71 8.37 -0.16
CA ASN A 277 7.39 7.21 -0.97
C ASN A 277 5.88 7.11 -1.21
N ALA A 278 5.50 6.33 -2.23
CA ALA A 278 4.11 5.89 -2.38
C ALA A 278 3.73 4.97 -1.22
N VAL A 279 2.50 5.09 -0.73
CA VAL A 279 1.97 4.29 0.39
C VAL A 279 2.17 2.80 0.12
N CYS A 280 2.67 2.08 1.14
CA CYS A 280 2.95 0.64 1.11
C CYS A 280 4.02 0.16 0.12
N SER A 281 4.71 1.07 -0.58
CA SER A 281 5.73 0.69 -1.55
C SER A 281 6.98 0.05 -0.92
N SER A 282 7.22 0.26 0.37
CA SER A 282 8.33 -0.37 1.08
C SER A 282 8.02 -1.74 1.65
N ALA A 283 6.77 -2.18 1.65
CA ALA A 283 6.37 -3.52 2.10
C ALA A 283 7.13 -4.61 1.34
N ALA A 284 7.82 -5.50 2.08
CA ALA A 284 8.69 -6.49 1.46
C ALA A 284 7.84 -7.65 0.93
N GLY A 285 7.99 -7.93 -0.36
CA GLY A 285 7.33 -9.07 -0.99
C GLY A 285 7.20 -8.88 -2.50
N LEU A 286 7.05 -10.01 -3.18
CA LEU A 286 6.65 -10.05 -4.58
C LEU A 286 5.35 -9.26 -4.75
N ASN A 287 5.34 -8.22 -5.57
CA ASN A 287 4.12 -7.48 -5.85
C ASN A 287 4.02 -6.99 -7.30
N LEU A 288 2.77 -6.78 -7.72
CA LEU A 288 2.44 -5.91 -8.84
C LEU A 288 1.93 -4.58 -8.32
N SER A 289 2.28 -3.48 -8.97
CA SER A 289 1.79 -2.16 -8.60
C SER A 289 1.41 -1.32 -9.80
N VAL A 290 0.40 -0.48 -9.62
CA VAL A 290 0.15 0.69 -10.46
C VAL A 290 0.53 1.90 -9.62
N ALA A 291 1.56 2.64 -10.06
CA ALA A 291 2.03 3.78 -9.28
C ALA A 291 1.04 4.95 -9.31
N ASP A 292 0.86 5.61 -8.17
CA ASP A 292 0.22 6.91 -8.11
C ASP A 292 0.95 7.91 -9.01
N ALA A 293 0.21 8.65 -9.82
CA ALA A 293 0.81 9.55 -10.78
C ALA A 293 0.00 10.82 -11.04
N ASN A 294 0.69 11.95 -11.06
CA ASN A 294 0.18 13.21 -11.58
C ASN A 294 0.40 13.24 -13.11
N LEU A 295 -0.64 12.94 -13.87
CA LEU A 295 -0.55 12.78 -15.32
C LEU A 295 -1.17 13.98 -16.06
N ASN A 296 -0.46 14.46 -17.08
CA ASN A 296 -0.99 15.49 -17.95
C ASN A 296 -1.86 14.83 -19.04
N ALA A 297 -3.18 15.03 -18.96
CA ALA A 297 -4.15 14.45 -19.89
C ALA A 297 -4.37 15.30 -21.16
N SER A 298 -3.57 16.35 -21.39
CA SER A 298 -3.77 17.27 -22.52
C SER A 298 -3.62 16.64 -23.91
N SER A 299 -2.95 15.49 -24.02
CA SER A 299 -2.86 14.69 -25.25
C SER A 299 -4.11 13.86 -25.54
N GLY A 300 -5.10 13.83 -24.63
CA GLY A 300 -6.29 12.98 -24.73
C GLY A 300 -6.01 11.49 -24.49
N SER A 301 -4.80 11.15 -24.02
CA SER A 301 -4.39 9.80 -23.65
C SER A 301 -3.33 9.86 -22.56
N ILE A 302 -3.30 8.84 -21.72
CA ILE A 302 -2.35 8.63 -20.64
C ILE A 302 -1.72 7.24 -20.75
N SER A 303 -0.52 7.08 -20.19
CA SER A 303 0.20 5.80 -20.13
C SER A 303 0.41 5.41 -18.68
N VAL A 304 -0.03 4.20 -18.34
CA VAL A 304 -0.06 3.66 -16.97
C VAL A 304 0.84 2.43 -16.94
N PRO A 305 2.03 2.50 -16.31
CA PRO A 305 2.89 1.34 -16.16
C PRO A 305 2.37 0.42 -15.05
N VAL A 306 2.38 -0.89 -15.32
CA VAL A 306 2.28 -1.92 -14.29
C VAL A 306 3.70 -2.34 -13.93
N ILE A 307 4.06 -2.20 -12.66
CA ILE A 307 5.39 -2.47 -12.15
C ILE A 307 5.38 -3.82 -11.43
N LEU A 308 6.36 -4.67 -11.72
CA LEU A 308 6.67 -5.87 -10.96
C LEU A 308 7.83 -5.58 -10.02
N ASN A 309 7.68 -5.89 -8.74
CA ASN A 309 8.79 -6.06 -7.81
C ASN A 309 8.83 -7.53 -7.41
N THR A 310 9.91 -8.23 -7.75
CA THR A 310 10.06 -9.65 -7.43
C THR A 310 10.53 -9.90 -6.02
N ASP A 311 11.09 -8.89 -5.34
CA ASP A 311 11.78 -9.05 -4.06
C ASP A 311 12.79 -10.22 -4.04
N GLY A 312 13.45 -10.43 -5.20
CA GLY A 312 14.40 -11.53 -5.40
C GLY A 312 13.76 -12.92 -5.58
N ALA A 313 12.43 -13.03 -5.59
CA ALA A 313 11.73 -14.24 -5.99
C ALA A 313 11.98 -14.55 -7.47
N SER A 314 12.09 -15.84 -7.80
CA SER A 314 12.23 -16.28 -9.19
C SER A 314 10.84 -16.50 -9.78
N ILE A 315 10.35 -15.57 -10.59
CA ILE A 315 9.00 -15.62 -11.19
C ILE A 315 9.09 -15.89 -12.67
N ALA A 316 8.45 -16.97 -13.14
CA ALA A 316 8.40 -17.36 -14.55
C ALA A 316 7.02 -17.18 -15.20
N SER A 317 5.99 -16.92 -14.40
CA SER A 317 4.66 -16.58 -14.89
C SER A 317 3.95 -15.63 -13.95
N VAL A 318 3.11 -14.77 -14.52
CA VAL A 318 2.23 -13.88 -13.77
C VAL A 318 0.90 -13.75 -14.52
N GLY A 319 -0.21 -13.74 -13.78
CA GLY A 319 -1.55 -13.50 -14.33
C GLY A 319 -2.31 -12.57 -13.41
N PHE A 320 -3.02 -11.58 -13.97
CA PHE A 320 -3.76 -10.56 -13.22
C PHE A 320 -4.79 -9.88 -14.13
N SER A 321 -5.77 -9.23 -13.53
CA SER A 321 -6.72 -8.38 -14.26
C SER A 321 -6.74 -6.97 -13.70
N LEU A 322 -7.04 -6.00 -14.56
CA LEU A 322 -7.12 -4.59 -14.20
C LEU A 322 -8.55 -4.07 -14.37
N ASP A 323 -9.00 -3.33 -13.37
CA ASP A 323 -10.20 -2.50 -13.38
C ASP A 323 -9.79 -1.02 -13.57
N TYR A 324 -10.58 -0.26 -14.33
CA TYR A 324 -10.33 1.16 -14.58
C TYR A 324 -11.63 1.95 -14.64
N ASP A 325 -11.60 3.25 -14.27
CA ASP A 325 -12.77 4.11 -14.36
C ASP A 325 -13.23 4.32 -15.81
N GLN A 326 -14.13 3.46 -16.30
CA GLN A 326 -14.69 3.49 -17.66
C GLN A 326 -15.53 4.74 -17.94
N THR A 327 -15.90 5.52 -16.92
CA THR A 327 -16.60 6.81 -17.11
C THR A 327 -15.66 7.89 -17.60
N CYS A 328 -14.37 7.78 -17.24
CA CYS A 328 -13.32 8.73 -17.57
C CYS A 328 -12.34 8.20 -18.61
N LEU A 329 -11.99 6.92 -18.56
CA LEU A 329 -11.00 6.28 -19.40
C LEU A 329 -11.66 5.36 -20.44
N SER A 330 -10.97 5.15 -21.55
CA SER A 330 -11.32 4.15 -22.56
C SER A 330 -10.08 3.36 -22.96
N PHE A 331 -10.25 2.05 -23.13
CA PHE A 331 -9.21 1.18 -23.67
C PHE A 331 -9.52 0.87 -25.15
N ASP A 332 -8.51 1.01 -26.01
CA ASP A 332 -8.62 0.64 -27.43
C ASP A 332 -8.03 -0.77 -27.61
N ALA A 333 -8.91 -1.75 -27.81
CA ALA A 333 -8.55 -3.15 -28.02
C ALA A 333 -8.10 -3.46 -29.46
N THR A 334 -7.87 -2.45 -30.30
CA THR A 334 -7.40 -2.65 -31.67
C THR A 334 -6.03 -3.31 -31.69
N ASP A 335 -5.93 -4.42 -32.41
CA ASP A 335 -4.67 -5.07 -32.81
C ASP A 335 -4.49 -4.88 -34.33
N ALA A 336 -3.85 -3.78 -34.73
CA ALA A 336 -3.66 -3.46 -36.14
C ALA A 336 -2.57 -4.33 -36.80
N ASN A 337 -1.70 -4.93 -35.99
CA ASN A 337 -0.53 -5.66 -36.48
C ASN A 337 -0.77 -7.19 -36.54
N SER A 338 -1.87 -7.67 -35.94
CA SER A 338 -2.32 -9.06 -35.87
C SER A 338 -1.35 -9.99 -35.13
N ASP A 339 -0.77 -9.51 -34.04
CA ASP A 339 0.07 -10.31 -33.11
C ASP A 339 -0.70 -10.82 -31.88
N ASP A 340 -2.03 -10.67 -31.89
CA ASP A 340 -2.95 -11.03 -30.81
C ASP A 340 -2.74 -10.20 -29.52
N ILE A 341 -2.08 -9.04 -29.62
CA ILE A 341 -1.88 -8.08 -28.53
C ILE A 341 -2.47 -6.72 -28.94
N PRO A 342 -3.32 -6.08 -28.11
CA PRO A 342 -3.78 -4.72 -28.41
C PRO A 342 -2.61 -3.74 -28.51
N ASP A 343 -2.61 -2.86 -29.52
CA ASP A 343 -1.53 -1.90 -29.78
C ASP A 343 -1.32 -0.89 -28.62
N ASN A 344 -2.33 -0.73 -27.77
CA ASN A 344 -2.26 0.10 -26.56
C ASN A 344 -1.49 -0.54 -25.39
N ILE A 345 -1.05 -1.79 -25.54
CA ILE A 345 -0.17 -2.47 -24.58
C ILE A 345 1.25 -2.47 -25.15
N THR A 346 2.20 -1.95 -24.36
CA THR A 346 3.60 -1.85 -24.77
C THR A 346 4.54 -2.27 -23.64
N GLY A 347 5.82 -2.47 -23.95
CA GLY A 347 6.86 -2.74 -22.94
C GLY A 347 6.88 -4.18 -22.41
N LEU A 348 6.13 -5.10 -23.02
CA LEU A 348 6.07 -6.50 -22.62
C LEU A 348 7.46 -7.16 -22.58
N PRO A 349 7.72 -8.08 -21.62
CA PRO A 349 9.02 -8.71 -21.48
C PRO A 349 9.37 -9.61 -22.68
N VAL A 350 10.54 -9.40 -23.26
CA VAL A 350 11.02 -10.23 -24.38
C VAL A 350 11.23 -11.67 -23.92
N GLY A 351 10.71 -12.63 -24.68
CA GLY A 351 10.88 -14.06 -24.42
C GLY A 351 9.73 -14.69 -23.62
N PHE A 352 8.74 -13.90 -23.21
CA PHE A 352 7.52 -14.40 -22.58
C PHE A 352 6.39 -14.42 -23.60
N ALA A 353 5.55 -15.45 -23.53
CA ALA A 353 4.26 -15.44 -24.21
C ALA A 353 3.28 -14.59 -23.40
N SER A 354 2.41 -13.87 -24.08
CA SER A 354 1.38 -13.03 -23.49
C SER A 354 0.00 -13.42 -23.99
N SER A 355 -1.01 -13.34 -23.13
CA SER A 355 -2.42 -13.35 -23.51
C SER A 355 -3.08 -12.16 -22.84
N ILE A 356 -3.69 -11.29 -23.65
CA ILE A 356 -4.37 -10.08 -23.19
C ILE A 356 -5.77 -10.07 -23.77
N THR A 357 -6.78 -10.01 -22.92
CA THR A 357 -8.18 -9.93 -23.33
C THR A 357 -8.85 -8.72 -22.70
N HIS A 358 -9.74 -8.09 -23.46
CA HIS A 358 -10.54 -6.96 -22.98
C HIS A 358 -12.02 -7.27 -23.12
N ASP A 359 -12.77 -7.12 -22.03
CA ASP A 359 -14.23 -7.16 -22.01
C ASP A 359 -14.76 -5.97 -21.20
N ALA A 360 -15.19 -4.92 -21.90
CA ALA A 360 -15.77 -3.73 -21.27
C ALA A 360 -17.10 -4.00 -20.51
N ALA A 361 -17.70 -5.19 -20.68
CA ALA A 361 -18.88 -5.60 -19.92
C ALA A 361 -18.53 -6.33 -18.61
N ASP A 362 -17.27 -6.76 -18.44
CA ASP A 362 -16.75 -7.08 -17.12
C ASP A 362 -16.62 -5.78 -16.33
N SER A 363 -17.01 -5.80 -15.06
CA SER A 363 -17.01 -4.62 -14.18
C SER A 363 -16.06 -4.77 -13.00
N ASP A 364 -15.30 -5.87 -12.96
CA ASP A 364 -14.24 -6.13 -11.99
C ASP A 364 -13.15 -6.93 -12.71
N GLY A 365 -12.44 -6.29 -13.66
CA GLY A 365 -11.39 -6.95 -14.44
C GLY A 365 -11.56 -6.84 -15.95
N GLU A 366 -11.89 -5.66 -16.45
CA GLU A 366 -12.09 -5.37 -17.88
C GLU A 366 -10.93 -5.82 -18.75
N LEU A 367 -9.70 -5.81 -18.21
CA LEU A 367 -8.49 -6.21 -18.93
C LEU A 367 -7.81 -7.36 -18.21
N ASP A 368 -7.84 -8.57 -18.79
CA ASP A 368 -7.10 -9.73 -18.27
C ASP A 368 -5.74 -9.85 -18.95
N ILE A 369 -4.70 -10.09 -18.17
CA ILE A 369 -3.33 -10.26 -18.64
C ILE A 369 -2.75 -11.55 -18.05
N SER A 370 -2.08 -12.32 -18.89
CA SER A 370 -1.16 -13.37 -18.44
C SER A 370 0.14 -13.35 -19.23
N LEU A 371 1.25 -13.56 -18.53
CA LEU A 371 2.60 -13.64 -19.07
C LEU A 371 3.25 -14.92 -18.55
N TYR A 372 3.84 -15.72 -19.43
CA TYR A 372 4.48 -16.97 -19.05
C TYR A 372 5.56 -17.38 -20.05
N ASP A 373 6.61 -18.06 -19.56
CA ASP A 373 7.60 -18.71 -20.43
C ASP A 373 7.33 -20.22 -20.53
N LEU A 374 7.09 -20.71 -21.76
CA LEU A 374 6.88 -22.14 -22.06
C LEU A 374 8.17 -22.88 -22.43
N SER A 375 9.33 -22.25 -22.32
CA SER A 375 10.61 -22.87 -22.63
C SER A 375 10.91 -24.01 -21.65
N ALA A 376 11.79 -24.94 -22.06
CA ALA A 376 12.19 -26.08 -21.21
C ALA A 376 12.96 -25.64 -19.95
N THR A 377 13.45 -24.41 -19.92
CA THR A 377 14.12 -23.78 -18.78
C THR A 377 13.57 -22.36 -18.65
N PRO A 378 12.42 -22.18 -17.98
CA PRO A 378 11.72 -20.91 -17.93
C PRO A 378 12.64 -19.79 -17.44
N ALA A 379 12.68 -18.69 -18.19
CA ALA A 379 13.31 -17.45 -17.77
C ALA A 379 12.53 -16.82 -16.61
N THR A 380 13.21 -15.99 -15.82
CA THR A 380 12.58 -15.22 -14.74
C THR A 380 12.32 -13.79 -15.19
N LEU A 381 11.14 -13.26 -14.83
CA LEU A 381 10.81 -11.85 -14.93
C LEU A 381 11.76 -11.03 -14.05
N SER A 382 11.98 -9.77 -14.43
CA SER A 382 12.85 -8.83 -13.73
C SER A 382 12.03 -7.71 -13.11
N ASP A 383 12.55 -7.11 -12.04
CA ASP A 383 11.94 -5.93 -11.42
C ASP A 383 11.81 -4.76 -12.41
N GLY A 384 10.77 -3.96 -12.24
CA GLY A 384 10.49 -2.76 -13.03
C GLY A 384 9.19 -2.84 -13.81
N ALA A 385 9.05 -2.01 -14.84
CA ALA A 385 7.85 -1.99 -15.66
C ALA A 385 7.67 -3.33 -16.39
N LEU A 386 6.60 -4.04 -16.04
CA LEU A 386 6.19 -5.30 -16.65
C LEU A 386 5.51 -5.06 -17.99
N LEU A 387 4.62 -4.06 -18.04
CA LEU A 387 3.98 -3.55 -19.24
C LEU A 387 3.49 -2.12 -19.01
N THR A 388 3.12 -1.43 -20.08
CA THR A 388 2.45 -0.13 -20.04
C THR A 388 1.12 -0.22 -20.78
N VAL A 389 0.05 0.21 -20.12
CA VAL A 389 -1.29 0.33 -20.69
C VAL A 389 -1.55 1.78 -21.10
N ALA A 390 -1.94 2.01 -22.34
CA ALA A 390 -2.39 3.31 -22.82
C ALA A 390 -3.92 3.41 -22.76
N PHE A 391 -4.42 4.41 -22.04
CA PHE A 391 -5.85 4.74 -21.98
C PHE A 391 -6.13 6.03 -22.76
N GLY A 392 -7.24 6.06 -23.48
CA GLY A 392 -7.85 7.29 -23.96
C GLY A 392 -8.57 8.00 -22.81
N VAL A 393 -8.55 9.33 -22.82
CA VAL A 393 -9.27 10.16 -21.84
C VAL A 393 -10.56 10.68 -22.47
N ASN A 394 -11.70 10.24 -21.94
CA ASN A 394 -13.02 10.60 -22.43
C ASN A 394 -13.27 12.10 -22.21
N SER A 395 -13.99 12.73 -23.15
CA SER A 395 -14.32 14.16 -23.08
C SER A 395 -15.16 14.54 -21.86
N SER A 396 -15.94 13.58 -21.32
CA SER A 396 -16.67 13.72 -20.05
C SER A 396 -15.77 13.91 -18.83
N CYS A 397 -14.51 13.48 -18.92
CA CYS A 397 -13.55 13.57 -17.83
C CYS A 397 -12.79 14.90 -17.80
N VAL A 398 -12.74 15.60 -18.94
CA VAL A 398 -11.97 16.83 -19.10
C VAL A 398 -12.64 17.98 -18.35
N THR A 399 -11.90 18.60 -17.43
CA THR A 399 -12.33 19.81 -16.73
C THR A 399 -12.01 21.05 -17.58
N THR A 400 -12.96 21.97 -17.70
CA THR A 400 -12.80 23.18 -18.54
C THR A 400 -12.07 24.31 -17.82
N ASP A 401 -12.04 24.26 -16.49
CA ASP A 401 -11.37 25.21 -15.59
C ASP A 401 -9.94 24.78 -15.22
N GLY A 402 -9.49 23.62 -15.71
CA GLY A 402 -8.16 23.07 -15.42
C GLY A 402 -8.01 22.48 -14.02
N SER A 403 -9.11 22.29 -13.29
CA SER A 403 -9.11 21.51 -12.04
C SER A 403 -8.62 20.07 -12.29
N THR A 404 -7.99 19.47 -11.30
CA THR A 404 -7.54 18.07 -11.39
C THR A 404 -8.71 17.11 -11.18
N ARG A 405 -8.55 15.88 -11.64
CA ARG A 405 -9.48 14.78 -11.36
C ARG A 405 -8.71 13.53 -10.98
N ASP A 406 -9.07 12.96 -9.86
CA ASP A 406 -8.52 11.67 -9.43
C ASP A 406 -9.37 10.54 -9.99
N LEU A 407 -8.70 9.49 -10.46
CA LEU A 407 -9.30 8.27 -10.96
C LEU A 407 -8.45 7.07 -10.54
N THR A 408 -9.05 5.90 -10.51
CA THR A 408 -8.37 4.67 -10.07
C THR A 408 -8.12 3.72 -11.23
N VAL A 409 -6.99 3.04 -11.16
CA VAL A 409 -6.70 1.82 -11.94
C VAL A 409 -6.26 0.78 -10.92
N ASN A 410 -7.07 -0.26 -10.77
CA ASN A 410 -6.97 -1.22 -9.68
C ASN A 410 -6.70 -2.62 -10.22
N PHE A 411 -6.11 -3.49 -9.41
CA PHE A 411 -6.11 -4.92 -9.66
C PHE A 411 -7.46 -5.50 -9.26
N SER A 412 -8.03 -6.31 -10.15
CA SER A 412 -9.30 -7.01 -9.93
C SER A 412 -9.15 -8.18 -8.96
N SER A 413 -10.26 -8.54 -8.32
CA SER A 413 -10.35 -9.74 -7.48
C SER A 413 -10.67 -11.02 -8.27
N ALA A 414 -11.07 -10.89 -9.53
CA ALA A 414 -11.61 -11.94 -10.37
C ALA A 414 -11.16 -11.82 -11.84
N PRO A 415 -10.04 -12.46 -12.24
CA PRO A 415 -9.10 -13.17 -11.39
C PRO A 415 -8.18 -12.24 -10.59
N ALA A 416 -7.95 -12.60 -9.33
CA ALA A 416 -6.87 -12.02 -8.52
C ALA A 416 -5.50 -12.30 -9.15
N ALA A 417 -4.53 -11.42 -8.86
CA ALA A 417 -3.16 -11.62 -9.31
C ALA A 417 -2.57 -12.94 -8.77
N SER A 418 -1.75 -13.58 -9.60
CA SER A 418 -1.10 -14.84 -9.29
C SER A 418 0.30 -14.89 -9.91
N PHE A 419 1.21 -15.58 -9.23
CA PHE A 419 2.60 -15.68 -9.63
C PHE A 419 3.07 -17.12 -9.58
N GLY A 420 3.88 -17.53 -10.56
CA GLY A 420 4.43 -18.88 -10.63
C GLY A 420 5.94 -18.87 -10.77
N ASP A 421 6.62 -19.77 -10.05
CA ASP A 421 8.06 -19.98 -10.17
C ASP A 421 8.42 -20.81 -11.43
N PRO A 422 9.72 -20.93 -11.79
CA PRO A 422 10.14 -21.78 -12.91
C PRO A 422 9.80 -23.28 -12.79
N ALA A 423 9.37 -23.75 -11.61
CA ALA A 423 8.89 -25.12 -11.41
C ALA A 423 7.37 -25.24 -11.58
N GLY A 424 6.66 -24.13 -11.83
CA GLY A 424 5.20 -24.08 -11.93
C GLY A 424 4.51 -24.13 -10.58
N THR A 425 5.19 -23.72 -9.51
CA THR A 425 4.64 -23.61 -8.15
C THR A 425 4.16 -22.19 -7.92
N ASP A 426 3.02 -22.04 -7.27
CA ASP A 426 2.50 -20.74 -6.85
C ASP A 426 3.50 -20.05 -5.90
N VAL A 427 3.70 -18.75 -6.12
CA VAL A 427 4.48 -17.87 -5.27
C VAL A 427 3.53 -16.81 -4.71
N ASP A 428 3.50 -16.68 -3.40
CA ASP A 428 2.69 -15.66 -2.75
C ASP A 428 3.20 -14.26 -3.15
N GLY A 429 2.27 -13.38 -3.49
CA GLY A 429 2.56 -12.00 -3.82
C GLY A 429 1.30 -11.14 -3.70
N THR A 430 1.50 -9.83 -3.69
CA THR A 430 0.45 -8.84 -3.45
C THR A 430 0.25 -7.90 -4.64
N THR A 431 -0.79 -7.07 -4.57
CA THR A 431 -1.10 -6.04 -5.56
C THR A 431 -1.31 -4.70 -4.89
N LEU A 432 -0.71 -3.65 -5.45
CA LEU A 432 -0.89 -2.26 -5.01
C LEU A 432 -1.62 -1.47 -6.10
N ASN A 433 -2.83 -1.02 -5.78
CA ASN A 433 -3.66 -0.21 -6.66
C ASN A 433 -3.07 1.20 -6.86
N GLY A 434 -3.48 1.88 -7.93
CA GLY A 434 -3.00 3.22 -8.25
C GLY A 434 -4.10 4.26 -8.40
N THR A 435 -3.84 5.46 -7.87
CA THR A 435 -4.62 6.67 -8.08
C THR A 435 -3.90 7.60 -9.06
N LEU A 436 -4.58 7.94 -10.14
CA LEU A 436 -4.07 8.83 -11.17
C LEU A 436 -4.74 10.20 -11.04
N THR A 437 -3.96 11.22 -10.71
CA THR A 437 -4.42 12.60 -10.68
C THR A 437 -4.21 13.21 -12.07
N LEU A 438 -5.30 13.33 -12.83
CA LEU A 438 -5.28 13.93 -14.16
C LEU A 438 -5.31 15.45 -14.07
N LYS A 439 -4.38 16.08 -14.76
CA LYS A 439 -4.35 17.52 -14.99
C LYS A 439 -4.78 17.85 -16.41
N PHE A 440 -5.71 18.80 -16.52
CA PHE A 440 -6.22 19.30 -17.80
C PHE A 440 -5.71 20.71 -18.09
N ASN A 441 -5.59 21.03 -19.38
CA ASN A 441 -5.30 22.40 -19.78
C ASN A 441 -6.59 23.23 -19.74
N ALA A 442 -6.63 24.25 -18.89
CA ALA A 442 -7.68 25.26 -18.93
C ALA A 442 -7.57 26.09 -20.22
N THR A 443 -8.70 26.45 -20.81
CA THR A 443 -8.70 27.45 -21.89
C THR A 443 -8.34 28.81 -21.27
N PRO A 444 -7.34 29.55 -21.77
CA PRO A 444 -7.02 30.88 -21.25
C PRO A 444 -8.24 31.80 -21.36
N THR A 445 -8.77 32.25 -20.22
CA THR A 445 -9.95 33.13 -20.17
C THR A 445 -9.60 34.61 -20.33
N ASP A 446 -8.31 34.97 -20.23
CA ASP A 446 -7.85 36.36 -20.12
C ASP A 446 -7.57 37.06 -21.45
N ILE A 447 -7.73 36.38 -22.60
CA ILE A 447 -7.57 37.00 -23.92
C ILE A 447 -8.93 37.10 -24.61
N ALA A 448 -9.77 37.99 -24.08
CA ALA A 448 -10.92 38.51 -24.82
C ALA A 448 -10.45 39.68 -25.69
N LEU A 449 -10.12 39.42 -26.96
CA LEU A 449 -9.85 40.48 -27.93
C LEU A 449 -11.19 41.00 -28.48
N SER A 450 -11.47 42.26 -28.23
CA SER A 450 -12.58 43.03 -28.77
C SER A 450 -12.03 44.33 -29.35
N ASN A 451 -12.80 44.93 -30.23
CA ASN A 451 -12.62 46.30 -30.72
C ASN A 451 -12.67 47.38 -29.62
N SER A 452 -12.90 47.00 -28.35
CA SER A 452 -12.80 47.86 -27.16
C SER A 452 -11.64 47.51 -26.22
N SER A 453 -10.97 46.38 -26.42
CA SER A 453 -9.82 45.91 -25.62
C SER A 453 -8.51 45.90 -26.41
N VAL A 454 -8.59 46.02 -27.73
CA VAL A 454 -7.45 46.36 -28.60
C VAL A 454 -7.51 47.86 -28.87
N ASP A 455 -6.63 48.62 -28.22
CA ASP A 455 -6.36 50.00 -28.60
C ASP A 455 -5.56 49.94 -29.92
N GLU A 456 -6.25 49.85 -31.05
CA GLU A 456 -5.60 50.08 -32.34
C GLU A 456 -5.10 51.53 -32.32
N ASN A 457 -3.80 51.70 -32.10
CA ASN A 457 -3.14 53.01 -32.06
C ASN A 457 -3.03 53.66 -33.45
N VAL A 458 -3.85 53.20 -34.39
CA VAL A 458 -3.88 53.57 -35.81
C VAL A 458 -5.34 53.76 -36.22
N ALA A 459 -5.59 54.78 -37.04
CA ALA A 459 -6.94 55.08 -37.51
C ALA A 459 -7.48 53.96 -38.40
N VAL A 460 -8.81 53.86 -38.46
CA VAL A 460 -9.51 52.97 -39.40
C VAL A 460 -8.98 53.22 -40.84
N ASP A 461 -8.75 52.16 -41.60
CA ASP A 461 -8.17 52.14 -42.95
C ASP A 461 -6.65 52.44 -43.08
N THR A 462 -5.88 52.36 -42.00
CA THR A 462 -4.41 52.45 -42.10
C THR A 462 -3.85 51.21 -42.80
N THR A 463 -3.23 51.38 -43.97
CA THR A 463 -2.55 50.28 -44.67
C THR A 463 -1.27 49.91 -43.93
N VAL A 464 -1.17 48.66 -43.46
CA VAL A 464 0.01 48.15 -42.75
C VAL A 464 0.94 47.46 -43.75
N GLY A 465 2.16 47.99 -43.88
CA GLY A 465 3.18 47.47 -44.79
C GLY A 465 3.10 48.07 -46.19
N ALA A 466 4.07 48.92 -46.52
CA ALA A 466 4.40 49.31 -47.90
C ALA A 466 5.50 48.40 -48.45
#